data_AF-I1BZS1-F1
#
_entry.id   AF-I1BZS1-F1
#
_cell.length_a   1.000
_cell.length_b   1.000
_cell.length_c   1.000
_cell.angle_alpha   90.00
_cell.angle_beta   90.00
_cell.angle_gamma   90.00
#
_symmetry.space_group_name_H-M   'P 1'
#
loop_
_entity.id
_entity.type
_entity.pdbx_description
1 polymer ?
#
loop_
_entity_poly.entity_id
_entity_poly.type
_entity_poly.pdbx_seq_one_letter_code
_entity_poly.pdbx_strand_id
1 'polypeptide(L)'
;MPKRLSEEKINDHKQALTASTSMYDISKEPGLHESTVSRYSRRLFSSRTVNTGGRPTVVSKVTKRLIKRKVMEWVLKASKEVYRELVGFGYDISYQSEINRQLERVKEHQD
;
A
#
# COMPACT_ATOMS: atom_id res chain seq x y z
N MET A 1 1.25 13.56 16.97
CA MET A 1 0.72 12.18 16.79
C MET A 1 0.59 11.52 18.15
N PRO A 2 -0.47 10.74 18.44
CA PRO A 2 -0.54 9.99 19.70
C PRO A 2 0.62 8.99 19.79
N LYS A 3 1.27 8.94 20.95
CA LYS A 3 2.41 8.04 21.21
C LYS A 3 1.98 6.58 21.03
N ARG A 4 2.78 5.81 20.29
CA ARG A 4 2.61 4.35 20.19
C ARG A 4 2.84 3.72 21.56
N LEU A 5 2.12 2.64 21.83
CA LEU A 5 2.40 1.78 22.98
C LEU A 5 3.79 1.17 22.86
N SER A 6 4.43 0.91 24.00
CA SER A 6 5.70 0.16 24.05
C SER A 6 5.49 -1.27 23.54
N GLU A 7 6.55 -1.86 22.95
CA GLU A 7 6.53 -3.25 22.45
C GLU A 7 6.05 -4.24 23.51
N GLU A 8 6.50 -4.07 24.76
CA GLU A 8 6.10 -4.88 25.92
C GLU A 8 4.58 -4.93 26.09
N LYS A 9 3.93 -3.76 26.18
CA LYS A 9 2.48 -3.65 26.32
C LYS A 9 1.72 -4.24 25.13
N ILE A 10 2.31 -4.21 23.93
CA ILE A 10 1.70 -4.81 22.73
C ILE A 10 1.76 -6.34 22.81
N ASN A 11 2.85 -6.90 23.36
CA ASN A 11 3.02 -8.33 23.49
C ASN A 11 2.11 -8.92 24.58
N ASP A 12 1.98 -8.24 25.72
CA ASP A 12 1.05 -8.63 26.79
C ASP A 12 -0.39 -8.63 26.26
N HIS A 13 -0.75 -7.59 25.51
CA HIS A 13 -2.06 -7.47 24.85
C HIS A 13 -2.33 -8.62 23.87
N LYS A 14 -1.29 -9.04 23.14
CA LYS A 14 -1.38 -10.17 22.21
C LYS A 14 -1.56 -11.49 22.95
N GLN A 15 -0.82 -11.71 24.05
CA GLN A 15 -0.95 -12.90 24.88
C GLN A 15 -2.36 -13.00 25.49
N ALA A 16 -2.88 -11.90 26.06
CA ALA A 16 -4.21 -11.84 26.64
C ALA A 16 -5.32 -12.14 25.61
N LEU A 17 -5.23 -11.59 24.40
CA LEU A 17 -6.18 -11.89 23.32
C LEU A 17 -6.07 -13.34 22.82
N THR A 18 -4.88 -13.93 22.87
CA THR A 18 -4.67 -15.34 22.49
C THR A 18 -5.21 -16.30 23.56
N ALA A 19 -5.18 -15.89 24.83
CA ALA A 19 -5.73 -16.62 25.96
C ALA A 19 -7.26 -16.54 26.08
N SER A 20 -7.96 -15.99 25.08
CA SER A 20 -9.43 -15.84 25.01
C SER A 20 -10.06 -14.90 26.07
N THR A 21 -9.25 -14.07 26.71
CA THR A 21 -9.74 -13.05 27.65
C THR A 21 -10.59 -12.00 26.92
N SER A 22 -11.74 -11.63 27.49
CA SER A 22 -12.64 -10.63 26.90
C SER A 22 -11.92 -9.29 26.74
N MET A 23 -12.17 -8.60 25.62
CA MET A 23 -11.64 -7.25 25.38
C MET A 23 -12.04 -6.26 26.49
N TYR A 24 -13.20 -6.49 27.11
CA TYR A 24 -13.68 -5.71 28.25
C TYR A 24 -12.78 -5.91 29.48
N ASP A 25 -12.36 -7.14 29.75
CA ASP A 25 -11.50 -7.47 30.89
C ASP A 25 -10.08 -6.94 30.70
N ILE A 26 -9.55 -6.98 29.47
CA ILE A 26 -8.25 -6.38 29.14
C ILE A 26 -8.28 -4.85 29.29
N SER A 27 -9.42 -4.21 29.01
CA SER A 27 -9.58 -2.75 29.19
C SER A 27 -9.66 -2.31 30.65
N LYS A 28 -9.88 -3.25 31.59
CA LYS A 28 -9.88 -2.97 33.04
C LYS A 28 -8.48 -3.02 33.65
N GLU A 29 -7.48 -3.51 32.93
CA GLU A 29 -6.09 -3.35 33.37
C GLU A 29 -5.71 -1.86 33.41
N PRO A 30 -5.06 -1.41 34.49
CA PRO A 30 -4.73 -0.01 34.66
C PRO A 30 -3.78 0.47 33.55
N GLY A 31 -4.28 1.36 32.69
CA GLY A 31 -3.47 2.09 31.70
C GLY A 31 -3.81 1.83 30.22
N LEU A 32 -4.83 1.05 29.88
CA LEU A 32 -5.26 0.82 28.50
C LEU A 32 -6.75 1.15 28.31
N HIS A 33 -7.04 2.21 27.56
CA HIS A 33 -8.40 2.53 27.16
C HIS A 33 -8.95 1.49 26.16
N GLU A 34 -10.25 1.17 26.23
CA GLU A 34 -10.92 0.18 25.36
C GLU A 34 -10.69 0.45 23.86
N SER A 35 -10.66 1.72 23.45
CA SER A 35 -10.37 2.09 22.06
C SER A 35 -8.95 1.69 21.61
N THR A 36 -8.00 1.65 22.53
CA THR A 36 -6.62 1.19 22.31
C THR A 36 -6.59 -0.33 22.15
N VAL A 37 -7.30 -1.05 23.02
CA VAL A 37 -7.50 -2.51 22.95
C VAL A 37 -8.12 -2.91 21.62
N SER A 38 -9.21 -2.23 21.21
CA SER A 38 -9.91 -2.46 19.94
C SER A 38 -9.02 -2.15 18.73
N ARG A 39 -8.21 -1.09 18.78
CA ARG A 39 -7.28 -0.74 17.70
C ARG A 39 -6.21 -1.80 17.52
N TYR A 40 -5.60 -2.28 18.60
CA TYR A 40 -4.53 -3.28 18.54
C TYR A 40 -5.05 -4.69 18.25
N SER A 41 -6.20 -5.07 18.79
CA SER A 41 -6.89 -6.32 18.42
C SER A 41 -7.15 -6.37 16.91
N ARG A 42 -7.77 -5.32 16.35
CA ARG A 42 -7.97 -5.18 14.91
C ARG A 42 -6.69 -5.09 14.11
N ARG A 43 -5.54 -4.75 14.69
CA ARG A 43 -4.26 -4.72 13.97
C ARG A 43 -3.57 -6.08 13.98
N LEU A 44 -3.65 -6.80 15.10
CA LEU A 44 -2.98 -8.08 15.33
C LEU A 44 -3.73 -9.25 14.67
N PHE A 45 -5.06 -9.22 14.70
CA PHE A 45 -5.91 -10.32 14.22
C PHE A 45 -6.71 -9.94 12.96
N SER A 46 -6.37 -8.81 12.33
CA SER A 46 -6.94 -8.42 11.04
C SER A 46 -6.44 -9.37 9.95
N SER A 47 -7.36 -10.11 9.33
CA SER A 47 -7.16 -10.75 8.02
C SER A 47 -7.05 -9.74 6.86
N ARG A 48 -7.07 -8.44 7.15
CA ARG A 48 -7.07 -7.38 6.14
C ARG A 48 -5.75 -7.42 5.40
N THR A 49 -5.84 -7.68 4.10
CA THR A 49 -4.76 -7.45 3.13
C THR A 49 -4.12 -6.11 3.43
N VAL A 50 -2.78 -6.10 3.60
CA VAL A 50 -2.00 -4.88 3.84
C VAL A 50 -2.39 -3.87 2.75
N ASN A 51 -3.16 -2.86 3.12
CA ASN A 51 -3.43 -1.76 2.21
C ASN A 51 -2.13 -0.95 2.20
N THR A 52 -1.25 -1.25 1.24
CA THR A 52 0.11 -0.65 1.14
C THR A 52 0.06 0.87 1.05
N GLY A 53 -1.12 1.46 0.87
CA GLY A 53 -1.27 2.88 0.62
C GLY A 53 -0.80 3.22 -0.78
N GLY A 54 -1.44 4.21 -1.40
CA GLY A 54 -1.14 4.64 -2.75
C GLY A 54 -2.24 4.35 -3.76
N ARG A 55 -2.10 4.95 -4.94
CA ARG A 55 -3.08 4.84 -6.02
C ARG A 55 -3.03 3.42 -6.63
N PRO A 56 -4.16 2.75 -6.83
CA PRO A 56 -4.18 1.45 -7.48
C PRO A 56 -3.52 1.55 -8.86
N THR A 57 -2.62 0.61 -9.12
CA THR A 57 -1.91 0.56 -10.39
C THR A 57 -2.86 0.05 -11.48
N VAL A 58 -3.19 0.91 -12.44
CA VAL A 58 -4.08 0.60 -13.58
C VAL A 58 -3.45 -0.39 -14.58
N VAL A 59 -2.13 -0.40 -14.71
CA VAL A 59 -1.40 -1.23 -15.68
C VAL A 59 -0.69 -2.37 -14.99
N SER A 60 -0.89 -3.61 -15.46
CA SER A 60 -0.26 -4.78 -14.85
C SER A 60 1.27 -4.66 -14.76
N LYS A 61 1.87 -5.31 -13.76
CA LYS A 61 3.34 -5.31 -13.57
C LYS A 61 4.08 -5.86 -14.80
N VAL A 62 3.49 -6.83 -15.49
CA VAL A 62 4.07 -7.46 -16.69
C VAL A 62 4.10 -6.46 -17.85
N THR A 63 2.97 -5.82 -18.14
CA THR A 63 2.90 -4.81 -19.22
C THR A 63 3.82 -3.62 -18.93
N LYS A 64 3.92 -3.17 -17.67
CA LYS A 64 4.89 -2.13 -17.28
C LYS A 64 6.34 -2.51 -17.60
N ARG A 65 6.74 -3.76 -17.35
CA ARG A 65 8.08 -4.26 -17.67
C ARG A 65 8.33 -4.30 -19.18
N LEU A 66 7.33 -4.75 -19.95
CA LEU A 66 7.40 -4.78 -21.41
C LEU A 66 7.60 -3.38 -21.99
N ILE A 67 6.76 -2.43 -21.59
CA ILE A 67 6.86 -1.04 -22.03
C ILE A 67 8.20 -0.43 -21.62
N LYS A 68 8.67 -0.68 -20.38
CA LYS A 68 9.98 -0.20 -19.92
C LYS A 68 11.11 -0.70 -20.83
N ARG A 69 11.07 -1.98 -21.22
CA ARG A 69 12.04 -2.56 -22.16
C ARG A 69 11.98 -1.86 -23.52
N LYS A 70 10.79 -1.70 -24.11
CA LYS A 70 10.60 -1.02 -25.40
C LYS A 70 11.07 0.45 -25.38
N VAL A 71 10.92 1.14 -24.24
CA VAL A 71 11.45 2.51 -24.07
C VAL A 71 12.98 2.49 -23.99
N MET A 72 13.58 1.55 -23.24
CA MET A 72 15.04 1.40 -23.15
C MET A 72 15.69 1.01 -24.48
N GLU A 73 15.00 0.20 -25.28
CA GLU A 73 15.40 -0.17 -26.64
C GLU A 73 15.14 0.94 -27.67
N TRP A 74 14.68 2.13 -27.22
CA TRP A 74 14.33 3.28 -28.05
C TRP A 74 13.26 2.99 -29.13
N VAL A 75 12.48 1.92 -28.94
CA VAL A 75 11.35 1.54 -29.81
C VAL A 75 10.15 2.47 -29.56
N LEU A 76 9.92 2.84 -28.30
CA LEU A 76 8.90 3.81 -27.90
C LEU A 76 9.60 5.07 -27.41
N LYS A 77 9.64 6.10 -28.25
CA LYS A 77 10.38 7.35 -27.98
C LYS A 77 9.48 8.42 -27.38
N ALA A 78 8.19 8.40 -27.73
CA ALA A 78 7.23 9.39 -27.25
C ALA A 78 6.20 8.79 -26.29
N SER A 79 5.79 9.56 -25.28
CA SER A 79 4.71 9.18 -24.36
C SER A 79 3.40 8.87 -25.10
N LYS A 80 3.18 9.48 -26.27
CA LYS A 80 2.04 9.19 -27.15
C LYS A 80 2.07 7.79 -27.75
N GLU A 81 3.26 7.26 -28.05
CA GLU A 81 3.44 5.89 -28.55
C GLU A 81 3.19 4.89 -27.42
N VAL A 82 3.72 5.16 -26.23
CA VAL A 82 3.46 4.35 -25.03
C VAL A 82 1.96 4.31 -24.71
N TYR A 83 1.27 5.44 -24.79
CA TYR A 83 -0.17 5.52 -24.63
C TYR A 83 -0.92 4.65 -25.64
N ARG A 84 -0.59 4.78 -26.93
CA ARG A 84 -1.23 3.98 -27.99
C ARG A 84 -1.02 2.49 -27.79
N GLU A 85 0.17 2.08 -27.37
CA GLU A 85 0.49 0.69 -27.08
C GLU A 85 -0.32 0.15 -25.89
N LEU A 86 -0.46 0.95 -24.83
CA LEU A 86 -1.25 0.58 -23.64
C LEU A 86 -2.74 0.48 -23.97
N VAL A 87 -3.28 1.41 -24.77
CA VAL A 87 -4.66 1.31 -25.28
C VAL A 87 -4.81 0.08 -26.18
N GLY A 88 -3.81 -0.23 -27.02
CA GLY A 88 -3.77 -1.43 -27.86
C GLY A 88 -3.80 -2.74 -27.05
N PHE A 89 -3.24 -2.74 -25.84
CA PHE A 89 -3.35 -3.86 -24.90
C PHE A 89 -4.69 -3.91 -24.14
N GLY A 90 -5.63 -3.02 -24.44
CA GLY A 90 -6.97 -2.98 -23.85
C GLY A 90 -7.05 -2.26 -22.50
N TYR A 91 -6.04 -1.47 -22.13
CA TYR A 91 -6.11 -0.66 -20.91
C TYR A 91 -6.89 0.63 -21.13
N ASP A 92 -7.89 0.86 -20.28
CA ASP A 92 -8.60 2.14 -20.21
C ASP A 92 -7.79 3.13 -19.36
N ILE A 93 -6.99 3.95 -20.05
CA ILE A 93 -6.10 4.94 -19.44
C ILE A 93 -6.34 6.27 -20.15
N SER A 94 -6.39 7.36 -19.40
CA SER A 94 -6.34 8.71 -19.98
C SER A 94 -4.91 9.09 -20.37
N TYR A 95 -4.74 9.75 -21.51
CA TYR A 95 -3.43 10.26 -21.97
C TYR A 95 -2.72 11.12 -20.91
N GLN A 96 -3.48 11.92 -20.16
CA GLN A 96 -2.97 12.75 -19.05
C GLN A 96 -2.43 11.92 -17.88
N SER A 97 -3.01 10.74 -17.64
CA SER A 97 -2.52 9.81 -16.61
C SER A 97 -1.17 9.18 -17.00
N GLU A 98 -0.92 8.98 -18.29
CA GLU A 98 0.36 8.46 -18.78
C GLU A 98 1.46 9.54 -18.74
N ILE A 99 1.15 10.79 -19.10
CA ILE A 99 2.09 11.92 -18.95
C ILE A 99 2.53 12.09 -17.49
N ASN A 100 1.58 12.10 -16.55
CA ASN A 100 1.90 12.25 -15.12
C ASN A 100 2.77 11.09 -14.60
N ARG A 101 2.56 9.88 -15.11
CA ARG A 101 3.37 8.69 -14.75
C ARG A 101 4.79 8.76 -15.31
N GLN A 102 5.00 9.33 -16.49
CA GLN A 102 6.34 9.56 -17.05
C GLN A 102 7.07 10.68 -16.29
N LEU A 103 6.35 11.73 -15.87
CA LEU A 103 6.90 12.82 -15.07
C LEU A 103 7.35 12.39 -13.66
N GLU A 104 6.65 11.45 -13.02
CA GLU A 104 7.10 10.86 -11.74
C GLU A 104 8.41 10.06 -11.89
N ARG A 105 8.63 9.40 -13.03
CA ARG A 105 9.86 8.63 -13.31
C ARG A 105 11.11 9.48 -13.55
N VAL A 106 10.96 10.71 -14.04
CA VAL A 106 12.10 11.64 -14.18
C VAL A 106 12.58 12.12 -12.81
N LYS A 107 11.68 12.16 -11.81
CA LYS A 107 12.05 12.54 -10.43
C LYS A 107 12.81 11.44 -9.69
N GLU A 108 12.53 10.16 -9.96
CA GLU A 108 13.25 9.02 -9.34
C GLU A 108 14.70 8.84 -9.83
N HIS A 109 15.13 9.55 -10.88
CA HIS A 109 16.49 9.44 -11.45
C HIS A 109 17.38 10.65 -11.13
N GLN A 110 16.95 11.54 -10.22
CA GLN A 110 17.73 12.72 -9.78
C GLN A 110 18.23 12.66 -8.32
N ASP A 111 18.04 11.54 -7.61
CA ASP A 111 18.59 11.30 -6.28
C ASP A 111 19.61 10.16 -6.27
#